data_AF-A0AAQ4CPJ8-F1
#
_entry.id   AF-A0AAQ4CPJ8-F1
#
_cell.length_a   1.000
_cell.length_b   1.000
_cell.length_c   1.000
_cell.angle_alpha   90.00
_cell.angle_beta   90.00
_cell.angle_gamma   90.00
#
_symmetry.space_group_name_H-M   'P 1'
#
loop_
_entity.id
_entity.type
_entity.pdbx_description
1 polymer ?
#
loop_
_entity_poly.entity_id
_entity_poly.type
_entity_poly.pdbx_seq_one_letter_code
_entity_poly.pdbx_strand_id
1 'polypeptide(L)' 'MKPRVYKGGRPGHNTFYLLIPKDVVDSLGIKPDDDFILNVEQKDGEITLCYKRVRKQ' A
#
# COMPACT_ATOMS: atom_id res chain seq x y z
N MET A 1 -6.93 11.10 1.83
CA MET A 1 -7.11 10.20 0.67
C MET A 1 -8.16 9.16 1.04
N LYS A 2 -9.02 8.73 0.10
CA LYS A 2 -9.92 7.58 0.29
C LYS A 2 -9.30 6.32 -0.36
N PRO A 3 -9.37 5.14 0.27
CA PRO A 3 -8.97 3.90 -0.38
C PRO A 3 -9.80 3.65 -1.64
N ARG A 4 -9.14 3.14 -2.69
CA ARG A 4 -9.84 2.68 -3.89
C ARG A 4 -10.45 1.32 -3.60
N VAL A 5 -11.74 1.16 -3.92
CA VAL A 5 -12.47 -0.10 -3.73
C VAL A 5 -12.65 -0.79 -5.08
N TYR A 6 -12.35 -2.09 -5.13
CA TYR A 6 -12.62 -2.95 -6.26
C TYR A 6 -13.47 -4.14 -5.83
N LYS A 7 -14.36 -4.62 -6.71
CA LYS A 7 -15.09 -5.87 -6.47
C LYS A 7 -14.06 -6.99 -6.45
N GLY A 8 -13.83 -7.60 -5.29
CA GLY A 8 -12.80 -8.60 -5.12
C GLY A 8 -13.06 -9.82 -6.02
N GLY A 9 -12.02 -10.60 -6.30
CA GLY A 9 -12.13 -11.81 -7.12
C GLY A 9 -13.00 -12.92 -6.51
N ARG A 10 -13.43 -12.78 -5.25
CA ARG A 10 -14.36 -13.69 -4.57
C ARG A 10 -15.73 -13.03 -4.39
N PRO A 11 -16.84 -13.71 -4.69
CA PRO A 11 -18.18 -13.20 -4.43
C PRO A 11 -18.32 -12.74 -2.96
N GLY A 12 -18.84 -11.53 -2.76
CA GLY A 12 -19.06 -10.96 -1.42
C GLY A 12 -17.87 -10.22 -0.79
N HIS A 13 -16.69 -10.20 -1.42
CA HIS A 13 -15.52 -9.49 -0.90
C HIS A 13 -15.22 -8.20 -1.67
N ASN A 14 -14.83 -7.16 -0.94
CA ASN A 14 -14.25 -5.94 -1.49
C ASN A 14 -12.73 -5.96 -1.30
N THR A 15 -11.98 -5.58 -2.33
CA THR A 15 -10.54 -5.35 -2.23
C THR A 15 -10.27 -3.86 -2.16
N PHE A 16 -9.44 -3.44 -1.19
CA PHE A 16 -9.09 -2.05 -0.94
C PHE A 16 -7.63 -1.81 -1.34
N TYR A 17 -7.38 -0.69 -2.03
CA TYR A 17 -6.04 -0.27 -2.44
C TYR A 17 -5.76 1.16 -1.98
N LEU A 18 -4.52 1.42 -1.58
CA LEU A 18 -4.01 2.76 -1.31
C LEU A 18 -3.18 3.24 -2.51
N LEU A 19 -3.46 4.44 -2.98
CA LEU A 19 -2.70 5.05 -4.07
C LEU A 19 -1.36 5.56 -3.52
N ILE A 20 -0.27 5.23 -4.21
CA ILE A 20 1.01 5.92 -4.05
C ILE A 20 0.97 7.13 -4.99
N PRO A 21 1.05 8.37 -4.47
CA PRO A 21 1.02 9.58 -5.30
C PRO A 21 2.13 9.59 -6.37
N LYS A 22 1.84 10.17 -7.54
CA LYS A 22 2.75 10.15 -8.71
C LYS A 22 4.10 10.80 -8.41
N ASP A 23 4.10 11.93 -7.73
CA ASP A 23 5.29 12.63 -7.27
C ASP A 23 6.18 11.75 -6.36
N VAL A 24 5.57 10.95 -5.46
CA VAL A 24 6.29 9.97 -4.62
C VAL A 24 6.88 8.84 -5.46
N VAL A 25 6.10 8.29 -6.42
CA VAL A 25 6.57 7.24 -7.34
C VAL A 25 7.78 7.73 -8.14
N ASP A 26 7.66 8.92 -8.75
CA ASP A 26 8.69 9.50 -9.59
C ASP A 26 9.95 9.84 -8.76
N SER A 27 9.77 10.43 -7.56
CA SER A 27 10.88 10.82 -6.69
C SER A 27 11.65 9.63 -6.12
N LEU A 28 10.97 8.52 -5.80
CA LEU A 28 11.58 7.34 -5.19
C LEU A 28 11.94 6.25 -6.20
N GLY A 29 11.66 6.46 -7.49
CA GLY A 29 11.88 5.48 -8.54
C GLY A 29 11.19 4.14 -8.22
N ILE A 30 9.94 4.20 -7.77
CA ILE A 30 9.14 3.00 -7.47
C ILE A 30 8.72 2.38 -8.79
N LYS A 31 8.94 1.07 -8.91
CA LYS A 31 8.61 0.28 -10.08
C LYS A 31 7.55 -0.78 -9.72
N PRO A 32 6.77 -1.27 -10.71
CA PRO A 32 5.75 -2.29 -10.46
C PRO A 32 6.29 -3.63 -9.93
N ASP A 33 7.57 -3.91 -10.14
CA ASP A 33 8.28 -5.12 -9.72
C ASP A 33 9.02 -4.97 -8.38
N ASP A 34 8.87 -3.84 -7.70
CA ASP A 34 9.41 -3.65 -6.36
C ASP A 34 8.65 -4.48 -5.32
N ASP A 35 9.40 -5.13 -4.45
CA ASP A 35 8.87 -5.88 -3.31
C ASP A 35 8.66 -4.94 -2.11
N PHE A 36 7.47 -5.00 -1.50
CA PHE A 36 7.13 -4.27 -0.27
C PHE A 36 6.62 -5.21 0.82
N ILE A 37 7.04 -4.96 2.06
CA ILE A 37 6.48 -5.62 3.25
C ILE A 37 5.50 -4.65 3.91
N LEU A 38 4.28 -5.10 4.17
CA LEU A 38 3.29 -4.37 4.95
C LEU A 38 3.44 -4.73 6.44
N ASN A 39 3.70 -3.72 7.26
CA ASN A 39 3.58 -3.81 8.71
C ASN A 39 2.39 -2.97 9.18
N VAL A 40 1.70 -3.43 10.23
CA VAL A 40 0.61 -2.68 10.87
C VAL A 40 1.08 -2.22 12.23
N GLU A 41 1.07 -0.91 12.44
CA GLU A 41 1.42 -0.28 13.70
C GLU A 41 0.18 0.35 14.34
N GLN A 42 0.11 0.35 15.67
CA GLN A 42 -0.95 0.99 16.43
C GLN A 42 -0.34 1.90 17.49
N LYS A 43 -0.73 3.17 17.49
CA LYS A 43 -0.25 4.16 18.45
C LYS A 43 -1.32 5.20 18.71
N ASP A 44 -1.57 5.52 19.97
CA ASP A 44 -2.52 6.56 20.41
C ASP A 44 -3.94 6.40 19.83
N GLY A 45 -4.38 5.15 19.62
CA GLY A 45 -5.67 4.82 19.03
C GLY A 45 -5.72 4.90 17.50
N GLU A 46 -4.61 5.27 16.86
CA GLU A 46 -4.49 5.33 15.40
C GLU A 46 -3.82 4.06 14.85
N ILE A 47 -4.35 3.57 13.72
CA ILE A 47 -3.78 2.46 12.96
C ILE A 47 -2.98 3.03 11.79
N THR A 48 -1.72 2.61 11.66
CA THR A 48 -0.84 2.98 10.55
C THR A 48 -0.47 1.74 9.74
N LEU A 49 -0.59 1.84 8.41
CA LEU A 49 -0.17 0.82 7.45
C LEU A 49 1.19 1.21 6.85
N CYS A 50 2.26 0.56 7.30
CA CYS A 50 3.63 0.87 6.91
C CYS A 50 4.10 -0.04 5.77
N TYR A 51 4.19 0.49 4.55
CA TYR A 51 4.74 -0.21 3.38
C TYR A 51 6.25 0.04 3.26
N LYS A 52 7.08 -0.95 3.63
CA LYS A 52 8.54 -0.87 3.57
C LYS A 52 9.06 -1.54 2.30
N ARG A 53 9.71 -0.77 1.40
CA ARG A 53 10.38 -1.31 0.21
C ARG A 53 11.55 -2.21 0.62
N VAL A 54 11.62 -3.42 0.06
CA VAL A 54 12.73 -4.36 0.24
C VAL A 54 13.76 -4.08 -0.83
N ARG A 55 15.01 -3.83 -0.44
CA ARG A 55 16.13 -3.80 -1.38
C ARG A 55 16.73 -5.21 -1.42
N LYS A 56 16.76 -5.83 -2.60
CA LYS A 56 17.54 -7.06 -2.79
C LYS A 56 19.02 -6.66 -2.65
N GLN A 57 19.70 -7.28 -1.68
CA GLN A 57 21.16 -7.18 -1.52
C GLN A 57 21.85 -7.91 -2.66
#